data_AF-A0AAW2QFZ0-F1
#
_entry.id   AF-A0AAW2QFZ0-F1
#
_cell.length_a   1.000
_cell.length_b   1.000
_cell.length_c   1.000
_cell.angle_alpha   90.00
_cell.angle_beta   90.00
_cell.angle_gamma   90.00
#
_symmetry.space_group_name_H-M   'P 1'
#
loop_
_entity.id
_entity.type
_entity.pdbx_description
1 polymer ?
#
loop_
_entity_poly.entity_id
_entity_poly.type
_entity_poly.pdbx_seq_one_letter_code
_entity_poly.pdbx_strand_id
1 'polypeptide(L)'
;MAAASTSQHVPTTLEGPFEPVTRRFDPSLRRGSQDLPMHHPRLTKNVTSNFPEQIALALSTPTSMWVSWLTGDSQIGVNITPVDPTAVGSEVWYGKESGKYSEKRSGVSVVYSQLYPFEGLWNYTSAIIHHVRIDGKFPAQHLV
;
A
#
# COMPACT_ATOMS: atom_id res chain seq x y z
N MET A 1 -27.75 38.47 -35.01
CA MET A 1 -28.08 38.14 -33.61
C MET A 1 -26.98 37.26 -33.08
N ALA A 2 -26.14 37.77 -32.18
CA ALA A 2 -25.04 37.03 -31.58
C ALA A 2 -25.57 36.16 -30.44
N ALA A 3 -25.24 34.87 -30.45
CA ALA A 3 -25.53 33.97 -29.34
C ALA A 3 -24.66 34.37 -28.15
N ALA A 4 -25.29 34.84 -27.07
CA ALA A 4 -24.62 35.09 -25.81
C ALA A 4 -24.15 33.76 -25.23
N SER A 5 -22.84 33.61 -25.02
CA SER A 5 -22.27 32.54 -24.21
C SER A 5 -22.73 32.75 -22.77
N THR A 6 -23.74 32.01 -22.33
CA THR A 6 -24.08 31.94 -20.91
C THR A 6 -22.88 31.35 -20.19
N SER A 7 -22.24 32.16 -19.34
CA SER A 7 -21.23 31.67 -18.39
C SER A 7 -21.89 30.58 -17.54
N GLN A 8 -21.56 29.32 -17.80
CA GLN A 8 -22.06 28.20 -17.01
C GLN A 8 -21.53 28.35 -15.59
N HIS A 9 -22.37 28.84 -14.70
CA HIS A 9 -22.08 28.90 -13.28
C HIS A 9 -21.90 27.46 -12.78
N VAL A 10 -20.69 27.13 -12.33
CA VAL A 10 -20.40 25.86 -11.65
C VAL A 10 -20.78 26.05 -10.19
N PRO A 11 -21.76 25.30 -9.68
CA PRO A 11 -22.22 25.47 -8.31
C PRO A 11 -21.13 25.00 -7.34
N THR A 12 -20.97 25.72 -6.24
CA THR A 12 -20.03 25.46 -5.16
C THR A 12 -20.78 25.23 -3.85
N THR A 13 -20.11 24.60 -2.89
CA THR A 13 -20.72 24.38 -1.56
C THR A 13 -20.98 25.69 -0.80
N LEU A 14 -20.49 26.85 -1.29
CA LEU A 14 -20.78 28.16 -0.70
C LEU A 14 -22.26 28.53 -0.85
N GLU A 15 -22.94 28.06 -1.89
CA GLU A 15 -24.35 28.35 -2.14
C GLU A 15 -25.31 27.45 -1.33
N GLY A 16 -24.78 26.53 -0.53
CA GLY A 16 -25.57 25.60 0.28
C GLY A 16 -25.67 24.20 -0.33
N PRO A 17 -26.55 23.34 0.20
CA PRO A 17 -26.73 21.99 -0.32
C PRO A 17 -27.32 22.01 -1.73
N PHE A 18 -26.83 21.10 -2.58
CA PHE A 18 -27.42 20.89 -3.91
C PHE A 18 -28.66 20.02 -3.81
N GLU A 19 -29.59 20.22 -4.74
CA GLU A 19 -30.72 19.31 -4.94
C GLU A 19 -30.20 17.87 -5.19
N PRO A 20 -30.71 16.85 -4.47
CA PRO A 20 -30.29 15.48 -4.65
C PRO A 20 -30.53 14.98 -6.10
N VAL A 21 -29.47 14.48 -6.74
CA VAL A 21 -29.55 13.90 -8.08
C VAL A 21 -29.30 12.40 -8.02
N THR A 22 -30.29 11.61 -8.44
CA THR A 22 -30.10 10.16 -8.64
C THR A 22 -29.79 9.87 -10.11
N ARG A 23 -28.64 9.25 -10.37
CA ARG A 23 -28.33 8.70 -11.70
C ARG A 23 -29.02 7.36 -11.85
N ARG A 24 -29.75 7.18 -12.96
CA ARG A 24 -30.42 5.90 -13.25
C ARG A 24 -29.37 4.81 -13.45
N PHE A 25 -29.67 3.62 -12.92
CA PHE A 25 -28.85 2.44 -13.13
C PHE A 25 -28.81 2.09 -14.63
N ASP A 26 -27.61 1.87 -15.16
CA ASP A 26 -27.43 1.37 -16.52
C ASP A 26 -27.54 -0.17 -16.52
N PRO A 27 -28.62 -0.73 -17.10
CA PRO A 27 -28.86 -2.16 -17.08
C PRO A 27 -27.86 -2.96 -17.94
N SER A 28 -27.06 -2.30 -18.78
CA SER A 28 -26.02 -2.94 -19.60
C SER A 28 -24.71 -3.19 -18.85
N LEU A 29 -24.57 -2.66 -17.62
CA LEU A 29 -23.36 -2.83 -16.82
C LEU A 29 -23.12 -4.30 -16.48
N ARG A 30 -21.87 -4.72 -16.69
CA ARG A 30 -21.35 -6.03 -16.27
C ARG A 30 -21.67 -6.30 -14.80
N ARG A 31 -22.13 -7.51 -14.51
CA ARG A 31 -22.22 -8.01 -13.13
C ARG A 31 -20.84 -8.50 -12.65
N GLY A 32 -20.40 -7.96 -11.52
CA GLY A 32 -19.15 -8.35 -10.87
C GLY A 32 -17.87 -7.86 -11.56
N SER A 33 -16.74 -8.29 -11.01
CA SER A 33 -15.41 -8.05 -11.55
C SER A 33 -14.63 -9.36 -11.67
N GLN A 34 -13.65 -9.39 -12.57
CA GLN A 34 -12.71 -10.51 -12.69
C GLN A 34 -11.45 -10.13 -11.92
N ASP A 35 -11.04 -11.01 -11.02
CA ASP A 35 -9.78 -10.86 -10.30
C ASP A 35 -8.60 -11.11 -11.25
N LEU A 36 -7.47 -10.47 -10.94
CA LEU A 36 -6.24 -10.75 -11.66
C LEU A 36 -5.78 -12.18 -11.34
N PRO A 37 -5.33 -12.96 -12.33
CA PRO A 37 -4.82 -14.30 -12.06
C PRO A 37 -3.52 -14.22 -11.25
N MET A 38 -3.28 -15.20 -10.38
CA MET A 38 -2.08 -15.23 -9.52
C MET A 38 -0.74 -15.22 -10.27
N HIS A 39 -0.73 -15.70 -11.52
CA HIS A 39 0.45 -15.67 -12.39
C HIS A 39 0.59 -14.36 -13.18
N HIS A 40 -0.25 -13.35 -12.91
CA HIS A 40 -0.12 -12.05 -13.56
C HIS A 40 1.24 -11.43 -13.17
N PRO A 41 2.03 -10.89 -14.14
CA PRO A 41 3.36 -10.30 -13.88
C PRO A 41 3.44 -9.17 -12.84
N ARG A 42 2.29 -8.66 -12.38
CA ARG A 42 2.18 -7.59 -11.36
C ARG A 42 2.00 -8.15 -9.95
N LEU A 43 1.58 -9.42 -9.85
CA LEU A 43 1.37 -10.14 -8.59
C LEU A 43 2.50 -11.15 -8.34
N THR A 44 3.18 -11.60 -9.39
CA THR A 44 4.32 -12.50 -9.26
C THR A 44 5.48 -11.80 -8.57
N LYS A 45 6.10 -12.50 -7.62
CA LYS A 45 7.32 -12.04 -6.95
C LYS A 45 8.46 -11.92 -7.96
N ASN A 46 9.06 -10.74 -8.02
CA ASN A 46 10.16 -10.42 -8.95
C ASN A 46 11.50 -10.19 -8.22
N VAL A 47 11.57 -10.49 -6.92
CA VAL A 47 12.79 -10.35 -6.10
C VAL A 47 13.21 -11.70 -5.53
N THR A 48 14.51 -11.89 -5.31
CA THR A 48 15.08 -13.12 -4.75
C THR A 48 15.54 -12.89 -3.30
N SER A 49 15.61 -13.94 -2.47
CA SER A 49 16.15 -13.84 -1.11
C SER A 49 15.43 -12.78 -0.25
N ASN A 50 16.17 -12.01 0.55
CA ASN A 50 15.65 -11.01 1.48
C ASN A 50 15.60 -9.60 0.87
N PHE A 51 15.53 -9.49 -0.46
CA PHE A 51 15.30 -8.19 -1.09
C PHE A 51 13.87 -7.70 -0.80
N PRO A 52 13.68 -6.40 -0.48
CA PRO A 52 12.36 -5.84 -0.20
C PRO A 52 11.37 -6.01 -1.36
N GLU A 53 10.14 -6.38 -1.03
CA GLU A 53 8.97 -6.32 -1.91
C GLU A 53 7.79 -5.63 -1.22
N GLN A 54 6.75 -5.32 -2.00
CA GLN A 54 5.51 -4.71 -1.49
C GLN A 54 5.77 -3.43 -0.67
N ILE A 55 6.72 -2.61 -1.14
CA ILE A 55 7.12 -1.37 -0.49
C ILE A 55 5.93 -0.40 -0.48
N ALA A 56 5.58 0.06 0.71
CA ALA A 56 4.48 0.99 0.93
C ALA A 56 4.93 2.14 1.84
N LEU A 57 4.48 3.35 1.50
CA LEU A 57 4.68 4.55 2.29
C LEU A 57 3.35 4.99 2.91
N ALA A 58 3.35 5.34 4.18
CA ALA A 58 2.17 5.85 4.87
C ALA A 58 2.49 7.08 5.70
N LEU A 59 1.67 8.13 5.62
CA LEU A 59 1.87 9.33 6.43
C LEU A 59 1.61 9.04 7.91
N SER A 60 2.45 9.59 8.77
CA SER A 60 2.28 9.56 10.23
C SER A 60 1.85 10.95 10.72
N THR A 61 2.67 11.95 10.42
CA THR A 61 2.39 13.38 10.61
C THR A 61 2.84 14.12 9.35
N PRO A 62 2.57 15.44 9.21
CA PRO A 62 3.12 16.19 8.07
C PRO A 62 4.64 16.03 7.92
N THR A 63 5.36 15.83 9.03
CA THR A 63 6.82 15.74 9.11
C THR A 63 7.34 14.30 9.34
N SER A 64 6.50 13.29 9.15
CA SER A 64 6.85 11.90 9.46
C SER A 64 6.09 10.92 8.58
N MET A 65 6.77 9.86 8.14
CA MET A 65 6.13 8.77 7.41
C MET A 65 6.67 7.42 7.83
N TRP A 66 5.87 6.40 7.60
CA TRP A 66 6.22 5.00 7.69
C TRP A 66 6.67 4.50 6.33
N VAL A 67 7.79 3.79 6.32
CA VAL A 67 8.23 2.95 5.20
C VAL A 67 8.03 1.52 5.64
N SER A 68 7.26 0.76 4.86
CA SER A 68 6.95 -0.64 5.14
C SER A 68 7.25 -1.50 3.93
N TRP A 69 7.71 -2.73 4.15
CA TRP A 69 7.99 -3.69 3.09
C TRP A 69 7.99 -5.11 3.66
N LEU A 70 8.02 -6.10 2.77
CA LEU A 70 8.17 -7.50 3.12
C LEU A 70 9.53 -8.04 2.67
N THR A 71 10.09 -9.00 3.42
CA THR A 71 11.26 -9.80 2.98
C THR A 71 11.01 -11.30 3.20
N GLY A 72 11.56 -12.12 2.30
CA GLY A 72 11.33 -13.56 2.30
C GLY A 72 9.97 -13.96 1.70
N ASP A 73 9.62 -15.23 1.81
CA ASP A 73 8.40 -15.80 1.23
C ASP A 73 7.35 -16.10 2.31
N SER A 74 6.08 -15.90 1.95
CA SER A 74 4.97 -16.42 2.74
C SER A 74 4.82 -17.93 2.52
N GLN A 75 4.19 -18.61 3.47
CA GLN A 75 3.89 -20.04 3.34
C GLN A 75 2.39 -20.24 3.40
N ILE A 76 1.87 -21.05 2.48
CA ILE A 76 0.48 -21.51 2.44
C ILE A 76 0.51 -23.03 2.48
N GLY A 77 -0.26 -23.63 3.39
CA GLY A 77 -0.40 -25.08 3.43
C GLY A 77 -0.88 -25.60 4.78
N VAL A 78 -0.86 -26.93 4.92
CA VAL A 78 -1.29 -27.60 6.16
C VAL A 78 -0.26 -27.40 7.28
N ASN A 79 1.02 -27.57 6.95
CA ASN A 79 2.14 -27.38 7.87
C ASN A 79 2.92 -26.12 7.47
N ILE A 80 2.84 -25.08 8.30
CA ILE A 80 3.55 -23.82 8.13
C ILE A 80 4.44 -23.58 9.36
N THR A 81 5.58 -22.94 9.16
CA THR A 81 6.46 -22.53 10.26
C THR A 81 6.73 -21.03 10.12
N PRO A 82 6.19 -20.21 11.04
CA PRO A 82 6.48 -18.77 11.04
C PRO A 82 7.97 -18.53 11.10
N VAL A 83 8.46 -17.65 10.21
CA VAL A 83 9.87 -17.25 10.21
C VAL A 83 10.17 -16.35 11.40
N ASP A 84 11.41 -16.38 11.89
CA ASP A 84 11.85 -15.46 12.95
C ASP A 84 11.94 -14.03 12.37
N PRO A 85 11.11 -13.07 12.84
CA PRO A 85 11.13 -11.71 12.31
C PRO A 85 12.46 -10.99 12.56
N THR A 86 13.28 -11.44 13.51
CA THR A 86 14.56 -10.82 13.86
C THR A 86 15.72 -11.27 12.96
N ALA A 87 15.50 -12.29 12.11
CA ALA A 87 16.50 -12.81 11.19
C ALA A 87 16.92 -11.81 10.09
N VAL A 88 16.10 -10.78 9.84
CA VAL A 88 16.37 -9.72 8.84
C VAL A 88 16.17 -8.35 9.48
N GLY A 89 17.20 -7.50 9.39
CA GLY A 89 17.17 -6.14 9.94
C GLY A 89 16.16 -5.22 9.23
N SER A 90 15.51 -4.35 9.99
CA SER A 90 14.57 -3.35 9.48
C SER A 90 15.25 -1.98 9.42
N GLU A 91 15.83 -1.61 8.28
CA GLU A 91 16.60 -0.36 8.13
C GLU A 91 16.22 0.40 6.86
N VAL A 92 16.08 1.72 6.99
CA VAL A 92 15.90 2.64 5.87
C VAL A 92 17.04 3.64 5.85
N TRP A 93 17.72 3.69 4.71
CA TRP A 93 18.70 4.71 4.35
C TRP A 93 18.00 5.71 3.44
N TYR A 94 18.09 7.00 3.75
CA TYR A 94 17.39 8.04 3.00
C TYR A 94 18.20 9.33 2.94
N GLY A 95 17.85 10.17 1.96
CA GLY A 95 18.52 11.45 1.73
C GLY A 95 17.71 12.36 0.82
N LYS A 96 18.31 13.48 0.43
CA LYS A 96 17.67 14.44 -0.48
C LYS A 96 18.01 14.19 -1.96
N GLU A 97 18.98 13.32 -2.22
CA GLU A 97 19.49 13.02 -3.55
C GLU A 97 19.70 11.51 -3.70
N SER A 98 19.30 10.96 -4.85
CA SER A 98 19.51 9.54 -5.15
C SER A 98 21.00 9.18 -5.09
N GLY A 99 21.31 8.05 -4.46
CA GLY A 99 22.70 7.60 -4.24
C GLY A 99 23.44 8.34 -3.12
N LYS A 100 22.83 9.33 -2.46
CA LYS A 100 23.41 10.04 -1.30
C LYS A 100 22.50 9.93 -0.08
N TYR A 101 22.54 8.77 0.54
CA TYR A 101 21.74 8.43 1.71
C TYR A 101 22.55 8.62 3.00
N SER A 102 22.52 9.83 3.58
CA SER A 102 23.28 10.17 4.79
C SER A 102 22.53 9.85 6.08
N GLU A 103 21.21 9.70 6.01
CA GLU A 103 20.37 9.42 7.16
C GLU A 103 20.00 7.93 7.21
N LYS A 104 19.92 7.39 8.43
CA LYS A 104 19.50 6.02 8.69
C LYS A 104 18.48 5.98 9.81
N ARG A 105 17.45 5.16 9.65
CA ARG A 105 16.51 4.78 10.70
C ARG A 105 16.34 3.28 10.74
N SER A 106 16.26 2.75 11.95
CA SER A 106 15.90 1.36 12.20
C SER A 106 14.47 1.29 12.71
N GLY A 107 13.80 0.18 12.44
CA GLY A 107 12.43 -0.05 12.89
C GLY A 107 12.23 -1.44 13.45
N VAL A 108 11.01 -1.92 13.35
CA VAL A 108 10.59 -3.23 13.89
C VAL A 108 10.12 -4.13 12.77
N SER A 109 10.20 -5.44 13.02
CA SER A 109 9.68 -6.47 12.14
C SER A 109 8.72 -7.39 12.88
N VAL A 110 7.73 -7.90 12.15
CA VAL A 110 6.70 -8.82 12.66
C VAL A 110 6.37 -9.88 11.61
N VAL A 111 5.78 -10.97 12.06
CA VAL A 111 5.15 -12.00 11.22
C VAL A 111 3.75 -12.23 11.77
N TYR A 112 2.77 -12.47 10.90
CA TYR A 112 1.45 -12.91 11.32
C TYR A 112 1.11 -14.25 10.69
N SER A 113 0.22 -14.99 11.34
CA SER A 113 -0.30 -16.24 10.82
C SER A 113 -1.83 -16.24 10.85
N GLN A 114 -2.42 -16.86 9.84
CA GLN A 114 -3.85 -17.10 9.72
C GLN A 114 -4.06 -18.61 9.78
N LEU A 115 -4.64 -19.07 10.89
CA LEU A 115 -4.73 -20.47 11.26
C LEU A 115 -6.19 -20.93 11.28
N TYR A 116 -6.44 -22.09 10.68
CA TYR A 116 -7.74 -22.72 10.58
C TYR A 116 -7.69 -24.11 11.25
N PRO A 117 -8.33 -24.28 12.42
CA PRO A 117 -8.34 -25.55 13.14
C PRO A 117 -9.43 -26.50 12.60
N PHE A 118 -9.55 -26.60 11.28
CA PHE A 118 -10.56 -27.42 10.61
C PHE A 118 -9.92 -28.27 9.52
N GLU A 119 -10.34 -29.52 9.42
CA GLU A 119 -9.86 -30.44 8.40
C GLU A 119 -10.16 -29.89 6.99
N GLY A 120 -9.19 -30.02 6.09
CA GLY A 120 -9.31 -29.57 4.70
C GLY A 120 -9.03 -28.09 4.45
N LEU A 121 -8.80 -27.27 5.50
CA LEU A 121 -8.40 -25.87 5.34
C LEU A 121 -6.88 -25.69 5.40
N TRP A 122 -6.36 -24.75 4.60
CA TRP A 122 -4.95 -24.39 4.59
C TRP A 122 -4.68 -23.18 5.49
N ASN A 123 -3.57 -23.25 6.20
CA ASN A 123 -3.04 -22.17 7.00
C ASN A 123 -2.14 -21.27 6.16
N TYR A 124 -1.88 -20.08 6.69
CA TYR A 124 -0.96 -19.10 6.12
C TYR A 124 -0.06 -18.51 7.20
N THR A 125 1.23 -18.32 6.88
CA THR A 125 2.11 -17.40 7.62
C THR A 125 2.74 -16.42 6.66
N SER A 126 2.86 -15.17 7.08
CA SER A 126 3.44 -14.12 6.25
C SER A 126 4.94 -14.27 6.09
N ALA A 127 5.47 -13.58 5.09
CA ALA A 127 6.87 -13.18 5.09
C ALA A 127 7.17 -12.23 6.27
N ILE A 128 8.42 -11.81 6.45
CA ILE A 128 8.77 -10.82 7.49
C ILE A 128 8.26 -9.46 7.03
N ILE A 129 7.43 -8.82 7.85
CA ILE A 129 6.88 -7.49 7.61
C ILE A 129 7.72 -6.48 8.39
N HIS A 130 8.22 -5.46 7.71
CA HIS A 130 9.06 -4.41 8.29
C HIS A 130 8.28 -3.10 8.36
N HIS A 131 8.46 -2.36 9.46
CA HIS A 131 7.94 -1.01 9.63
C HIS A 131 9.03 -0.10 10.20
N VAL A 132 9.42 0.91 9.43
CA VAL A 132 10.38 1.94 9.84
C VAL A 132 9.72 3.30 9.76
N ARG A 133 9.72 4.02 10.87
CA ARG A 133 9.29 5.42 10.91
C ARG A 133 10.48 6.32 10.61
N ILE A 134 10.35 7.16 9.60
CA ILE A 134 11.29 8.24 9.34
C ILE A 134 10.69 9.56 9.81
N ASP A 135 11.51 10.34 10.51
CA ASP A 135 11.14 11.66 11.02
C ASP A 135 12.12 12.69 10.44
N GLY A 136 11.60 13.85 10.02
CA GLY A 136 12.39 14.95 9.47
C GLY A 136 11.51 16.13 9.08
N LYS A 137 12.10 17.30 8.82
CA LYS A 137 11.30 18.50 8.47
C LYS A 137 10.70 18.38 7.06
N PHE A 138 9.53 17.74 6.90
CA PHE A 138 8.83 17.63 5.62
C PHE A 138 7.61 18.55 5.56
N PRO A 139 7.78 19.73 4.92
CA PRO A 139 6.82 20.09 3.87
C PRO A 139 7.52 20.28 2.51
N ALA A 140 6.91 19.71 1.46
CA ALA A 140 7.27 19.84 0.04
C ALA A 140 8.70 19.43 -0.39
N GLN A 141 9.43 18.66 0.44
CA GLN A 141 10.74 18.11 0.07
C GLN A 141 10.62 16.66 -0.39
N HIS A 142 11.18 16.37 -1.56
CA HIS A 142 11.31 15.01 -2.09
C HIS A 142 12.50 14.33 -1.41
N LEU A 143 12.23 13.32 -0.57
CA LEU A 143 13.26 12.40 -0.11
C LEU A 143 13.41 11.27 -1.12
N VAL A 144 14.65 10.79 -1.27
CA VAL A 144 15.01 9.64 -2.10
C VAL A 144 15.69 8.58 -1.25
#